data_AF-A0A847Y7R4-F1
#
_entry.id   AF-A0A847Y7R4-F1
#
_cell.length_a   1.000
_cell.length_b   1.000
_cell.length_c   1.000
_cell.angle_alpha   90.00
_cell.angle_beta   90.00
_cell.angle_gamma   90.00
#
_symmetry.space_group_name_H-M   'P 1'
#
loop_
_entity.id
_entity.type
_entity.pdbx_description
1 polymer ?
#
loop_
_entity_poly.entity_id
_entity_poly.type
_entity_poly.pdbx_seq_one_letter_code
_entity_poly.pdbx_strand_id
1 'polypeptide(L)'
;MSERLLREIEILRGRLRRVAILRAGGWTLFVVILAGLVLGSADYLFRFREGGMRFLLTGVWLAVAIESVRRWVVPALASSLQPVALAIWAERVFPAFRGKLAAAVEFAGLVSGDSGDAAERADTGAESAALRSAALREAELLMRSGPPPWPLPWREMWSALGLAAAALVVLGALAWANPVAAGTAAARLLNPFLDLPWPQRTHLEVESYPDRIAKGSTFEVVVKEASGRLPEDVTIDYRWIGRETLPEESYPMERLGSTARHRRENVSHSFDFRVRGGDDVDGEWHRVMVVEAPRIIHWTLRLVPPDYTGWPVENSDGAIKALVGTRVLPEGRADRTLRRARIEVSGSEPFDLAIGRDGKSFALAPEKQDDVSRRPAGSGGAHPPEPAAEGASSPWVVRESGSYRLFVEATDGTTNPEPPRWEIRAVVDEPPTAWVET
;
A
#
# COMPACT_ATOMS: atom_id res chain seq x y z
N MET A 1 50.55 56.45 14.19
CA MET A 1 49.71 56.85 15.36
C MET A 1 48.22 56.79 15.00
N SER A 2 47.81 57.42 13.89
CA SER A 2 46.49 57.23 13.24
C SER A 2 46.14 55.77 12.90
N GLU A 3 47.15 54.96 12.52
CA GLU A 3 46.96 53.55 12.15
C GLU A 3 46.35 52.66 13.25
N ARG A 4 46.63 52.94 14.53
CA ARG A 4 46.13 52.13 15.65
C ARG A 4 44.63 52.34 15.83
N LEU A 5 44.16 53.58 15.73
CA LEU A 5 42.75 53.95 15.86
C LEU A 5 41.92 53.40 14.69
N LEU A 6 42.43 53.52 13.46
CA LEU A 6 41.81 52.91 12.28
C LEU A 6 41.74 51.38 12.40
N ARG A 7 42.80 50.74 12.90
CA ARG A 7 42.84 49.29 13.11
C ARG A 7 41.81 48.81 14.13
N GLU A 8 41.63 49.50 15.26
CA GLU A 8 40.61 49.13 16.26
C GLU A 8 39.18 49.25 15.73
N ILE A 9 38.91 50.28 14.92
CA ILE A 9 37.59 50.47 14.29
C ILE A 9 37.35 49.44 13.19
N GLU A 10 38.39 49.05 12.45
CA GLU A 10 38.30 47.95 11.48
C GLU A 10 38.05 46.60 12.17
N ILE A 11 38.68 46.35 13.33
CA ILE A 11 38.41 45.17 14.16
C ILE A 11 36.96 45.17 14.65
N LEU A 12 36.46 46.32 15.12
CA LEU A 12 35.07 46.47 15.56
C LEU A 12 34.09 46.23 14.39
N ARG A 13 34.37 46.81 13.22
CA ARG A 13 33.60 46.57 11.99
C ARG A 13 33.55 45.08 11.66
N GLY A 14 34.71 44.40 11.68
CA GLY A 14 34.80 42.98 11.42
C GLY A 14 33.97 42.15 12.39
N ARG A 15 34.00 42.48 13.69
CA ARG A 15 33.18 41.80 14.72
C ARG A 15 31.68 42.02 14.51
N LEU A 16 31.24 43.26 14.27
CA LEU A 16 29.83 43.57 14.01
C LEU A 16 29.31 42.90 12.74
N ARG A 17 30.11 42.92 11.66
CA ARG A 17 29.78 42.23 10.41
C ARG A 17 29.64 40.72 10.63
N ARG A 18 30.57 40.09 11.38
CA ARG A 18 30.48 38.66 11.73
C ARG A 18 29.20 38.35 12.51
N VAL A 19 28.85 39.16 13.51
CA VAL A 19 27.62 38.97 14.31
C VAL A 19 26.38 39.10 13.44
N ALA A 20 26.33 40.10 12.57
CA ALA A 20 25.22 40.29 11.64
C ALA A 20 25.06 39.12 10.66
N ILE A 21 26.16 38.63 10.08
CA ILE A 21 26.15 37.48 9.16
C ILE A 21 25.73 36.20 9.90
N LEU A 22 26.28 35.93 11.09
CA LEU A 22 25.94 34.74 11.88
C LEU A 22 24.47 34.75 12.32
N ARG A 23 23.96 35.93 12.74
CA ARG A 23 22.54 36.09 13.06
C ARG A 23 21.66 35.86 11.84
N ALA A 24 21.99 36.47 10.71
CA ALA A 24 21.24 36.31 9.46
C ALA A 24 21.22 34.85 9.01
N GLY A 25 22.38 34.20 9.00
CA GLY A 25 22.52 32.78 8.69
C GLY A 25 21.76 31.89 9.65
N GLY A 26 21.77 32.19 10.96
CA GLY A 26 20.98 31.47 11.96
C GLY A 26 19.47 31.55 11.69
N TRP A 27 18.92 32.73 11.41
CA TRP A 27 17.51 32.88 11.06
C TRP A 27 17.14 32.19 9.75
N THR A 28 17.97 32.33 8.70
CA THR A 28 17.78 31.62 7.43
C THR A 28 17.76 30.11 7.64
N LEU A 29 18.75 29.57 8.36
CA LEU A 29 18.84 28.13 8.64
C LEU A 29 17.62 27.64 9.43
N PHE A 30 17.23 28.37 10.48
CA PHE A 30 16.04 28.03 11.28
C PHE A 30 14.77 27.96 10.43
N VAL A 31 14.51 28.99 9.60
CA VAL A 31 13.28 29.04 8.78
C VAL A 31 13.27 27.99 7.68
N VAL A 32 14.40 27.72 7.03
CA VAL A 32 14.50 26.69 5.99
C VAL A 32 14.27 25.30 6.58
N ILE A 33 14.85 24.99 7.75
CA ILE A 33 14.62 23.72 8.44
C ILE A 33 13.17 23.62 8.91
N LEU A 34 12.63 24.67 9.52
CA LEU A 34 11.25 24.68 9.99
C LEU A 34 10.26 24.45 8.83
N ALA A 35 10.46 25.12 7.70
CA ALA A 35 9.66 24.91 6.50
C ALA A 35 9.78 23.48 6.00
N GLY A 36 10.99 22.91 5.95
CA GLY A 36 11.20 21.50 5.57
C GLY A 36 10.49 20.52 6.50
N LEU A 37 10.56 20.76 7.82
CA LEU A 37 9.86 19.96 8.82
C LEU A 37 8.34 20.03 8.65
N VAL A 38 7.77 21.23 8.47
CA VAL A 38 6.33 21.41 8.29
C VAL A 38 5.85 20.76 7.00
N LEU A 39 6.52 21.02 5.87
CA LEU A 39 6.13 20.50 4.56
C LEU A 39 6.34 18.98 4.48
N GLY A 40 7.44 18.45 5.01
CA GLY A 40 7.69 17.02 5.08
C GLY A 40 6.71 16.30 6.02
N SER A 41 6.32 16.92 7.13
CA SER A 41 5.29 16.37 8.02
C SER A 41 3.91 16.40 7.37
N ALA A 42 3.57 17.46 6.62
CA ALA A 42 2.33 17.51 5.86
C ALA A 42 2.30 16.42 4.78
N ASP A 43 3.39 16.22 4.03
CA ASP A 43 3.49 15.15 3.05
C ASP A 43 3.36 13.76 3.68
N TYR A 44 3.90 13.57 4.89
CA TYR A 44 3.76 12.32 5.64
C TYR A 44 2.32 12.07 6.14
N LEU A 45 1.66 13.11 6.68
CA LEU A 45 0.31 13.00 7.25
C LEU A 45 -0.76 12.82 6.17
N PHE A 46 -0.67 13.60 5.08
CA PHE A 46 -1.65 13.54 3.99
C PHE A 46 -1.29 12.52 2.89
N ARG A 47 -0.06 11.98 2.91
CA ARG A 47 0.47 11.01 1.94
C ARG A 47 0.14 11.38 0.50
N PHE A 48 0.46 12.61 0.09
CA PHE A 48 0.15 13.09 -1.27
C PHE A 48 0.67 12.12 -2.33
N ARG A 49 -0.22 11.62 -3.18
CA ARG A 49 0.11 10.68 -4.27
C ARG A 49 0.37 11.40 -5.58
N GLU A 50 -0.34 12.50 -5.80
CA GLU A 50 -0.22 13.30 -7.02
C GLU A 50 1.17 13.91 -7.15
N GLY A 51 1.82 13.69 -8.30
CA GLY A 51 3.14 14.26 -8.59
C GLY A 51 3.15 15.79 -8.51
N GLY A 52 2.05 16.45 -8.87
CA GLY A 52 1.91 17.91 -8.82
C GLY A 52 2.12 18.51 -7.43
N MET A 53 1.66 17.84 -6.38
CA MET A 53 1.85 18.33 -5.01
C MET A 53 3.31 18.31 -4.58
N ARG A 54 4.12 17.37 -5.09
CA ARG A 54 5.56 17.33 -4.80
C ARG A 54 6.26 18.58 -5.33
N PHE A 55 5.97 18.97 -6.57
CA PHE A 55 6.49 20.23 -7.15
C PHE A 55 6.06 21.46 -6.36
N LEU A 56 4.81 21.49 -5.89
CA LEU A 56 4.31 22.59 -5.06
C LEU A 56 5.09 22.67 -3.74
N LEU A 57 5.24 21.55 -3.03
CA LEU A 57 5.95 21.51 -1.74
C LEU A 57 7.42 21.92 -1.90
N THR A 58 8.14 21.36 -2.88
CA THR A 58 9.52 21.74 -3.18
C THR A 58 9.61 23.22 -3.59
N GLY A 59 8.67 23.70 -4.42
CA GLY A 59 8.61 25.09 -4.86
C GLY A 59 8.40 26.06 -3.70
N VAL A 60 7.50 25.76 -2.78
CA VAL A 60 7.27 26.54 -1.56
C VAL A 60 8.51 26.54 -0.67
N TRP A 61 9.15 25.39 -0.49
CA TRP A 61 10.38 25.28 0.30
C TRP A 61 11.53 26.12 -0.28
N LEU A 62 11.74 26.05 -1.61
CA LEU A 62 12.73 26.87 -2.31
C LEU A 62 12.39 28.36 -2.25
N ALA A 63 11.11 28.74 -2.41
CA ALA A 63 10.69 30.13 -2.30
C ALA A 63 10.98 30.69 -0.91
N VAL A 64 10.71 29.93 0.16
CA VAL A 64 11.06 30.31 1.54
C VAL A 64 12.57 30.44 1.72
N ALA A 65 13.36 29.51 1.17
CA ALA A 65 14.81 29.59 1.23
C ALA A 65 15.36 30.84 0.52
N ILE A 66 14.93 31.10 -0.72
CA ILE A 66 15.33 32.27 -1.51
C ILE A 66 14.93 33.57 -0.80
N GLU A 67 13.69 33.66 -0.33
CA GLU A 67 13.18 34.86 0.35
C GLU A 67 13.91 35.12 1.67
N SER A 68 14.22 34.07 2.45
CA SER A 68 14.97 34.21 3.71
C SER A 68 16.41 34.70 3.47
N VAL A 69 17.09 34.20 2.43
CA VAL A 69 18.42 34.67 2.02
C VAL A 69 18.36 36.12 1.56
N ARG A 70 17.38 36.46 0.72
CA ARG A 70 17.17 37.83 0.22
C ARG A 70 16.86 38.82 1.34
N ARG A 71 16.09 38.41 2.34
CA ARG A 71 15.65 39.27 3.44
C ARG A 71 16.71 39.48 4.53
N TRP A 72 17.55 38.47 4.81
CA TRP A 72 18.49 38.54 5.94
C TRP A 72 19.95 38.49 5.54
N VAL A 73 20.34 37.57 4.66
CA VAL A 73 21.75 37.35 4.30
C VAL A 73 22.25 38.41 3.33
N VAL A 74 21.47 38.73 2.28
CA VAL A 74 21.86 39.75 1.29
C VAL A 74 22.10 41.12 1.94
N PRO A 75 21.21 41.67 2.80
CA PRO A 75 21.46 42.92 3.49
C PRO A 75 22.67 42.87 4.43
N ALA A 76 22.90 41.74 5.13
CA ALA A 76 24.04 41.57 6.02
C ALA A 76 25.38 41.50 5.28
N LEU A 77 25.39 41.00 4.04
CA LEU A 77 26.58 40.97 3.19
C LEU A 77 26.82 42.29 2.46
N ALA A 78 25.74 42.93 2.00
CA ALA A 78 25.76 44.19 1.25
C ALA A 78 25.95 45.42 2.14
N SER A 79 25.75 45.31 3.45
CA SER A 79 25.95 46.42 4.38
C SER A 79 27.42 46.86 4.40
N SER A 80 27.70 48.03 3.82
CA SER A 80 28.97 48.73 3.99
C SER A 80 28.91 49.58 5.26
N LEU A 81 29.49 49.05 6.35
CA LEU A 81 29.60 49.79 7.60
C LEU A 81 30.65 50.89 7.45
N GLN A 82 30.23 52.09 7.04
CA GLN A 82 31.13 53.24 6.91
C GLN A 82 31.87 53.50 8.24
N PRO A 83 33.20 53.72 8.22
CA PRO A 83 33.99 53.82 9.44
C PRO A 83 33.56 55.01 10.32
N VAL A 84 33.16 56.11 9.69
CA VAL A 84 32.62 57.31 10.37
C VAL A 84 31.27 57.02 11.03
N ALA A 85 30.36 56.30 10.36
CA ALA A 85 29.07 55.92 10.94
C ALA A 85 29.24 54.98 12.15
N LEU A 86 30.24 54.09 12.09
CA LEU A 86 30.61 53.23 13.21
C LEU A 86 31.19 54.02 14.39
N ALA A 87 31.99 55.05 14.10
CA ALA A 87 32.50 55.97 15.11
C ALA A 87 31.37 56.78 15.79
N ILE A 88 30.39 57.28 15.02
CA ILE A 88 29.21 57.95 15.56
C ILE A 88 28.37 56.99 16.43
N TRP A 89 28.20 55.74 16.00
CA TRP A 89 27.52 54.72 16.81
C TRP A 89 28.28 54.47 18.12
N ALA A 90 29.61 54.32 18.05
CA ALA A 90 30.48 54.14 19.20
C ALA A 90 30.37 55.30 20.21
N GLU A 91 30.30 56.55 19.75
CA GLU A 91 30.11 57.72 20.61
C GLU A 91 28.73 57.78 21.29
N ARG A 92 27.67 57.30 20.63
CA ARG A 92 26.34 57.21 21.24
C ARG A 92 26.32 56.22 22.39
N VAL A 93 27.06 55.12 22.24
CA VAL A 93 27.15 54.06 23.24
C VAL A 93 28.07 54.46 24.39
N PHE A 94 29.19 55.13 24.09
CA PHE A 94 30.17 55.59 25.08
C PHE A 94 30.28 57.12 25.05
N PRO A 95 29.51 57.83 25.92
CA PRO A 95 29.47 59.30 25.93
C PRO A 95 30.83 59.98 26.12
N ALA A 96 31.82 59.27 26.71
CA ALA A 96 33.19 59.77 26.89
C ALA A 96 33.92 60.11 25.58
N PHE A 97 33.50 59.53 24.45
CA PHE A 97 34.11 59.74 23.13
C PHE A 97 33.39 60.79 22.27
N ARG A 98 32.30 61.39 22.76
CA ARG A 98 31.41 62.25 21.97
C ARG A 98 32.15 63.42 21.30
N GLY A 99 32.02 63.53 19.97
CA GLY A 99 32.65 64.55 19.14
C GLY A 99 34.14 64.33 18.86
N LYS A 100 34.76 63.27 19.39
CA LYS A 100 36.21 63.04 19.34
C LYS A 100 36.57 61.90 18.40
N LEU A 101 35.79 60.81 18.43
CA LEU A 101 36.09 59.59 17.67
C LEU A 101 35.66 59.72 16.20
N ALA A 102 34.49 60.28 15.93
CA ALA A 102 34.01 60.52 14.56
C ALA A 102 34.92 61.51 13.83
N ALA A 103 35.27 62.62 14.50
CA ALA A 103 36.21 63.61 13.99
C ALA A 103 37.61 63.00 13.75
N ALA A 104 38.13 62.22 14.69
CA ALA A 104 39.44 61.56 14.52
C ALA A 104 39.46 60.57 13.35
N VAL A 105 38.37 59.85 13.08
CA VAL A 105 38.25 58.91 11.95
C VAL A 105 38.11 59.61 10.62
N GLU A 106 37.33 60.69 10.57
CA GLU A 106 37.18 61.53 9.38
C GLU A 106 38.52 62.16 9.00
N PHE A 107 39.24 62.76 9.96
CA PHE A 107 40.57 63.33 9.73
C PHE A 107 41.63 62.26 9.43
N ALA A 108 41.57 61.08 10.04
CA ALA A 108 42.47 59.97 9.70
C ALA A 108 42.22 59.43 8.28
N GLY A 109 40.95 59.37 7.84
CA GLY A 109 40.59 58.98 6.48
C GLY A 109 41.08 59.95 5.42
N LEU A 110 41.02 61.27 5.70
CA LEU A 110 41.53 62.31 4.81
C LEU A 110 43.06 62.23 4.61
N VAL A 111 43.81 61.83 5.64
CA VAL A 111 45.28 61.65 5.56
C VAL A 111 45.68 60.40 4.77
N SER A 112 44.84 59.36 4.78
CA SER A 112 45.10 58.10 4.07
C SER A 112 44.56 58.07 2.64
N GLY A 113 43.59 58.94 2.30
CA GLY A 113 42.87 58.93 1.02
C GLY A 113 43.33 59.96 -0.01
N ASP A 114 44.24 60.87 0.33
CA ASP A 114 44.67 61.92 -0.59
C ASP A 114 46.16 62.26 -0.42
N SER A 115 46.99 61.51 -1.15
CA SER A 115 48.37 61.90 -1.45
C SER A 115 48.52 62.46 -2.87
N GLY A 116 47.41 62.82 -3.52
CA GLY A 116 47.37 63.33 -4.90
C GLY A 116 47.12 64.84 -5.01
N ASP A 117 46.22 65.40 -4.21
CA ASP A 117 45.72 66.77 -4.37
C ASP A 117 46.07 67.70 -3.18
N ALA A 118 47.11 67.34 -2.41
CA ALA A 118 47.55 68.09 -1.22
C ALA A 118 48.23 69.44 -1.54
N ALA A 119 48.50 69.75 -2.82
CA ALA A 119 49.24 70.95 -3.21
C ALA A 119 48.38 72.23 -3.32
N GLU A 120 47.05 72.14 -3.40
CA GLU A 120 46.21 73.30 -3.74
C GLU A 120 45.44 73.93 -2.56
N ARG A 121 45.57 73.41 -1.33
CA ARG A 121 44.84 73.92 -0.13
C ARG A 121 45.73 74.47 0.99
N ALA A 122 46.94 74.94 0.66
CA ALA A 122 47.94 75.35 1.64
C ALA A 122 47.58 76.58 2.50
N ASP A 123 46.63 77.43 2.08
CA ASP A 123 46.41 78.74 2.71
C ASP A 123 45.40 78.74 3.89
N THR A 124 44.82 77.58 4.24
CA THR A 124 44.01 77.38 5.47
C THR A 124 44.59 76.28 6.39
N GLY A 125 45.83 75.86 6.14
CA GLY A 125 46.39 74.60 6.62
C GLY A 125 46.86 74.56 8.08
N ALA A 126 47.28 75.67 8.68
CA ALA A 126 47.94 75.65 10.00
C ALA A 126 46.95 75.44 11.17
N GLU A 127 45.85 76.19 11.20
CA GLU A 127 44.80 76.02 12.22
C GLU A 127 44.08 74.68 12.06
N SER A 128 43.84 74.25 10.82
CA SER A 128 43.23 72.95 10.52
C SER A 128 44.15 71.78 10.92
N ALA A 129 45.48 71.89 10.76
CA ALA A 129 46.43 70.87 11.19
C ALA A 129 46.55 70.77 12.73
N ALA A 130 46.50 71.90 13.44
CA ALA A 130 46.48 71.92 14.90
C ALA A 130 45.20 71.25 15.46
N LEU A 131 44.03 71.55 14.87
CA LEU A 131 42.76 70.92 15.26
C LEU A 131 42.73 69.42 14.96
N ARG A 132 43.23 68.99 13.79
CA ARG A 132 43.35 67.56 13.42
C ARG A 132 44.23 66.78 14.39
N SER A 133 45.41 67.32 14.70
CA SER A 133 46.37 66.67 15.62
C SER A 133 45.86 66.64 17.06
N ALA A 134 45.14 67.67 17.52
CA ALA A 134 44.48 67.69 18.82
C ALA A 134 43.37 66.62 18.92
N ALA A 135 42.49 66.51 17.92
CA ALA A 135 41.41 65.52 17.89
C ALA A 135 41.95 64.07 17.86
N LEU A 136 42.98 63.80 17.05
CA LEU A 136 43.66 62.51 17.01
C LEU A 136 44.31 62.15 18.35
N ARG A 137 45.00 63.12 18.99
CA ARG A 137 45.68 62.92 20.27
C ARG A 137 44.68 62.67 21.40
N GLU A 138 43.57 63.38 21.42
CA GLU A 138 42.53 63.22 22.44
C GLU A 138 41.79 61.87 22.30
N ALA A 139 41.45 61.46 21.07
CA ALA A 139 40.87 60.15 20.83
C ALA A 139 41.83 59.01 21.20
N GLU A 140 43.13 59.18 20.98
CA GLU A 140 44.15 58.20 21.37
C GLU A 140 44.31 58.10 22.90
N LEU A 141 44.33 59.23 23.62
CA LEU A 141 44.41 59.24 25.09
C LEU A 141 43.25 58.44 25.71
N LEU A 142 42.04 58.58 25.15
CA LEU A 142 40.87 57.81 25.56
C LEU A 142 40.93 56.33 25.15
N MET A 143 41.64 55.98 24.07
CA MET A 143 41.89 54.58 23.71
C MET A 143 43.01 53.94 24.54
N ARG A 144 43.96 54.72 25.06
CA ARG A 144 45.07 54.24 25.91
C ARG A 144 44.59 53.75 27.28
N SER A 145 43.47 54.26 27.79
CA SER A 145 42.79 53.71 28.97
C SER A 145 42.12 52.35 28.73
N GLY A 146 42.24 51.80 27.52
CA GLY A 146 41.72 50.49 27.11
C GLY A 146 40.53 50.66 26.16
N PRO A 147 40.38 49.77 25.15
CA PRO A 147 39.20 49.81 24.30
C PRO A 147 37.95 49.51 25.14
N PRO A 148 36.86 50.28 24.98
CA PRO A 148 35.64 50.03 25.70
C PRO A 148 35.02 48.67 25.29
N PRO A 149 34.29 48.00 26.20
CA PRO A 149 33.61 46.74 25.88
C PRO A 149 32.42 47.01 24.96
N TRP A 150 32.66 47.06 23.65
CA TRP A 150 31.63 47.32 22.64
C TRP A 150 30.40 46.42 22.86
N PRO A 151 29.19 46.97 23.03
CA PRO A 151 27.97 46.17 23.18
C PRO A 151 27.61 45.58 21.82
N LEU A 152 28.13 44.38 21.57
CA LEU A 152 27.74 43.59 20.42
C LEU A 152 26.37 42.95 20.71
N PRO A 153 25.48 42.83 19.71
CA PRO A 153 24.17 42.19 19.87
C PRO A 153 24.29 40.65 19.94
N TRP A 154 25.12 40.16 20.85
CA TRP A 154 25.47 38.74 21.03
C TRP A 154 24.23 37.92 21.40
N ARG A 155 23.32 38.48 22.21
CA ARG A 155 22.07 37.81 22.61
C ARG A 155 21.18 37.46 21.41
N GLU A 156 21.04 38.38 20.47
CA GLU A 156 20.20 38.22 19.28
C GLU A 156 20.82 37.23 18.28
N MET A 157 22.16 37.16 18.25
CA MET A 157 22.89 36.15 17.50
C MET A 157 22.69 34.76 18.13
N TRP A 158 22.89 34.62 19.44
CA TRP A 158 22.69 33.33 20.12
C TRP A 158 21.25 32.85 20.13
N SER A 159 20.26 33.74 20.17
CA SER A 159 18.87 33.33 20.02
C SER A 159 18.60 32.75 18.62
N ALA A 160 19.14 33.37 17.57
CA ALA A 160 18.99 32.86 16.20
C ALA A 160 19.69 31.51 16.01
N LEU A 161 20.93 31.40 16.50
CA LEU A 161 21.70 30.14 16.45
C LEU A 161 21.07 29.05 17.33
N GLY A 162 20.56 29.41 18.51
CA GLY A 162 19.88 28.51 19.43
C GLY A 162 18.60 27.95 18.83
N LEU A 163 17.80 28.77 18.15
CA LEU A 163 16.61 28.31 17.42
C LEU A 163 16.98 27.38 16.25
N ALA A 164 18.00 27.71 15.47
CA ALA A 164 18.48 26.85 14.40
C ALA A 164 18.99 25.51 14.94
N ALA A 165 19.75 25.53 16.04
CA ALA A 165 20.22 24.32 16.72
C ALA A 165 19.05 23.50 17.27
N ALA A 166 18.05 24.12 17.88
CA ALA A 166 16.85 23.44 18.35
C ALA A 166 16.08 22.77 17.20
N ALA A 167 15.92 23.45 16.07
CA ALA A 167 15.30 22.88 14.88
C ALA A 167 16.10 21.69 14.31
N LEU A 168 17.44 21.77 14.31
CA LEU A 168 18.32 20.65 13.95
C LEU A 168 18.18 19.46 14.92
N VAL A 169 18.06 19.72 16.23
CA VAL A 169 17.83 18.66 17.22
C VAL A 169 16.48 17.98 16.98
N VAL A 170 15.41 18.73 16.71
CA VAL A 170 14.11 18.16 16.37
C VAL A 170 14.18 17.33 15.09
N LEU A 171 14.81 17.86 14.03
CA LEU A 171 15.04 17.12 12.79
C LEU A 171 15.82 15.82 13.02
N GLY A 172 16.90 15.89 13.81
CA GLY A 172 17.73 14.73 14.17
C GLY A 172 16.96 13.70 15.00
N ALA A 173 16.14 14.15 15.95
CA ALA A 173 15.29 13.28 16.76
C ALA A 173 14.24 12.55 15.91
N LEU A 174 13.61 13.23 14.95
CA LEU A 174 12.67 12.63 14.01
C LEU A 174 13.37 11.62 13.08
N ALA A 175 14.55 11.97 12.56
CA ALA A 175 15.36 11.07 11.73
C ALA A 175 15.86 9.85 12.51
N TRP A 176 16.13 9.99 13.81
CA TRP A 176 16.49 8.86 14.66
C TRP A 176 15.29 7.97 15.00
N ALA A 177 14.12 8.56 15.29
CA ALA A 177 12.91 7.82 15.63
C ALA A 177 12.31 7.05 14.45
N ASN A 178 12.40 7.59 13.23
CA ASN A 178 11.96 6.92 12.01
C ASN A 178 12.85 7.28 10.80
N PRO A 179 14.01 6.60 10.67
CA PRO A 179 15.02 6.95 9.65
C PRO A 179 14.52 6.76 8.23
N VAL A 180 13.69 5.73 7.99
CA VAL A 180 13.14 5.46 6.66
C VAL A 180 12.15 6.56 6.28
N ALA A 181 11.20 6.91 7.16
CA ALA A 181 10.24 7.96 6.86
C ALA A 181 10.92 9.34 6.70
N ALA A 182 11.85 9.71 7.58
CA ALA A 182 12.57 10.97 7.46
C ALA A 182 13.39 11.04 6.15
N GLY A 183 14.03 9.93 5.77
CA GLY A 183 14.73 9.79 4.49
C GLY A 183 13.79 9.96 3.29
N THR A 184 12.63 9.31 3.31
CA THR A 184 11.61 9.44 2.26
C THR A 184 11.11 10.89 2.15
N ALA A 185 10.84 11.57 3.27
CA ALA A 185 10.41 12.96 3.29
C ALA A 185 11.46 13.90 2.65
N ALA A 186 12.72 13.73 3.06
CA ALA A 186 13.82 14.53 2.53
C ALA A 186 14.05 14.26 1.03
N ALA A 187 14.01 13.00 0.61
CA ALA A 187 14.18 12.60 -0.79
C ALA A 187 13.07 13.18 -1.68
N ARG A 188 11.80 13.10 -1.24
CA ARG A 188 10.65 13.66 -1.96
C ARG A 188 10.69 15.20 -2.01
N LEU A 189 11.11 15.87 -0.93
CA LEU A 189 11.19 17.32 -0.88
C LEU A 189 12.34 17.88 -1.74
N LEU A 190 13.51 17.24 -1.73
CA LEU A 190 14.68 17.69 -2.49
C LEU A 190 14.64 17.29 -3.96
N ASN A 191 13.91 16.21 -4.29
CA ASN A 191 13.76 15.72 -5.65
C ASN A 191 12.27 15.45 -5.98
N PRO A 192 11.54 16.44 -6.53
CA PRO A 192 10.11 16.29 -6.82
C PRO A 192 9.83 15.31 -7.98
N PHE A 193 10.84 14.94 -8.76
CA PHE A 193 10.72 13.95 -9.84
C PHE A 193 10.79 12.51 -9.32
N LEU A 194 11.23 12.31 -8.08
CA LEU A 194 11.37 10.98 -7.51
C LEU A 194 9.99 10.42 -7.17
N ASP A 195 9.64 9.28 -7.78
CA ASP A 195 8.44 8.54 -7.43
C ASP A 195 8.72 7.48 -6.35
N LEU A 196 8.93 7.99 -5.13
CA LEU A 196 9.17 7.16 -3.97
C LEU A 196 7.89 7.06 -3.11
N PRO A 197 7.23 5.89 -3.05
CA PRO A 197 6.11 5.70 -2.15
C PRO A 197 6.57 5.76 -0.69
N TRP A 198 5.68 6.22 0.18
CA TRP A 198 5.88 6.08 1.61
C TRP A 198 5.91 4.59 1.97
N PRO A 199 6.79 4.14 2.90
CA PRO A 199 6.81 2.75 3.34
C PRO A 199 5.42 2.35 3.87
N GLN A 200 4.87 1.30 3.28
CA GLN A 200 3.61 0.72 3.71
C GLN A 200 3.81 0.02 5.06
N ARG A 201 2.78 0.08 5.92
CA ARG A 201 2.75 -0.62 7.19
C ARG A 201 1.83 -1.83 7.13
N THR A 202 0.74 -1.69 6.39
CA THR A 202 -0.23 -2.75 6.13
C THR A 202 0.15 -3.46 4.84
N HIS A 203 0.14 -4.79 4.88
CA HIS A 203 0.21 -5.61 3.68
C HIS A 203 -0.93 -6.62 3.72
N LEU A 204 -1.96 -6.39 2.90
CA LEU A 204 -3.13 -7.26 2.83
C LEU A 204 -2.85 -8.40 1.87
N GLU A 205 -3.01 -9.62 2.36
CA GLU A 205 -2.86 -10.85 1.59
C GLU A 205 -4.21 -11.54 1.46
N VAL A 206 -4.60 -11.85 0.23
CA VAL A 206 -5.78 -12.67 -0.02
C VAL A 206 -5.43 -14.13 0.28
N GLU A 207 -5.99 -14.66 1.35
CA GLU A 207 -5.69 -16.01 1.84
C GLU A 207 -6.38 -17.09 1.02
N SER A 208 -7.66 -16.88 0.70
CA SER A 208 -8.44 -17.85 -0.08
C SER A 208 -9.61 -17.20 -0.81
N TYR A 209 -9.81 -17.59 -2.06
CA TYR A 209 -10.97 -17.25 -2.87
C TYR A 209 -11.15 -18.27 -4.01
N PRO A 210 -12.36 -18.49 -4.53
CA PRO A 210 -12.58 -19.30 -5.73
C PRO A 210 -12.24 -18.49 -7.00
N ASP A 211 -11.41 -19.04 -7.88
CA ASP A 211 -11.10 -18.47 -9.20
C ASP A 211 -12.25 -18.65 -10.21
N ARG A 212 -13.06 -19.70 -10.00
CA ARG A 212 -14.25 -20.03 -10.79
C ARG A 212 -15.43 -20.29 -9.88
N ILE A 213 -16.59 -19.75 -10.23
CA ILE A 213 -17.81 -19.95 -9.46
C ILE A 213 -19.01 -20.19 -10.37
N ALA A 214 -19.90 -21.09 -9.94
CA ALA A 214 -21.15 -21.34 -10.64
C ALA A 214 -22.08 -20.11 -10.58
N LYS A 215 -22.74 -19.81 -11.70
CA LYS A 215 -23.73 -18.73 -11.80
C LYS A 215 -24.84 -18.91 -10.75
N GLY A 216 -25.14 -17.85 -10.01
CA GLY A 216 -26.10 -17.82 -8.92
C GLY A 216 -25.55 -18.27 -7.56
N SER A 217 -24.31 -18.77 -7.51
CA SER A 217 -23.68 -19.19 -6.25
C SER A 217 -23.14 -18.00 -5.45
N THR A 218 -22.66 -18.28 -4.25
CA THR A 218 -22.10 -17.29 -3.33
C THR A 218 -20.58 -17.22 -3.45
N PHE A 219 -20.05 -16.03 -3.72
CA PHE A 219 -18.63 -15.75 -3.66
C PHE A 219 -18.22 -15.41 -2.23
N GLU A 220 -17.13 -16.01 -1.75
CA GLU A 220 -16.53 -15.72 -0.46
C GLU A 220 -15.03 -15.52 -0.63
N VAL A 221 -14.51 -14.48 0.01
CA VAL A 221 -13.08 -14.17 0.03
C VAL A 221 -12.64 -13.90 1.47
N VAL A 222 -11.48 -14.44 1.81
CA VAL A 222 -10.82 -14.26 3.12
C VAL A 222 -9.48 -13.57 2.90
N VAL A 223 -9.25 -12.54 3.70
CA VAL A 223 -8.07 -11.69 3.66
C VAL A 223 -7.44 -11.68 5.04
N LYS A 224 -6.12 -11.72 5.08
CA LYS A 224 -5.32 -11.52 6.29
C LYS A 224 -4.34 -10.39 6.07
N GLU A 225 -3.78 -9.88 7.14
CA GLU A 225 -2.67 -8.92 7.07
C GLU A 225 -1.37 -9.65 7.45
N ALA A 226 -0.29 -9.42 6.70
CA ALA A 226 0.96 -10.18 6.81
C ALA A 226 1.63 -10.05 8.20
N SER A 227 1.53 -8.89 8.84
CA SER A 227 2.04 -8.65 10.21
C SER A 227 1.08 -9.12 11.32
N GLY A 228 -0.13 -9.59 10.96
CA GLY A 228 -1.17 -10.06 11.87
C GLY A 228 -2.06 -8.98 12.48
N ARG A 229 -1.89 -7.70 12.11
CA ARG A 229 -2.71 -6.58 12.59
C ARG A 229 -3.57 -6.02 11.48
N LEU A 230 -4.74 -6.62 11.31
CA LEU A 230 -5.72 -6.18 10.32
C LEU A 230 -6.22 -4.74 10.62
N PRO A 231 -6.23 -3.84 9.61
CA PRO A 231 -6.84 -2.51 9.73
C PRO A 231 -8.33 -2.57 10.06
N GLU A 232 -8.89 -1.45 10.54
CA GLU A 232 -10.33 -1.33 10.79
C GLU A 232 -11.15 -1.10 9.52
N ASP A 233 -10.50 -0.58 8.47
CA ASP A 233 -11.10 -0.06 7.24
C ASP A 233 -10.80 -0.95 6.02
N VAL A 234 -10.93 -2.28 6.18
CA VAL A 234 -10.75 -3.21 5.05
C VAL A 234 -11.97 -3.18 4.13
N THR A 235 -11.73 -2.93 2.86
CA THR A 235 -12.74 -2.83 1.81
C THR A 235 -12.36 -3.69 0.61
N ILE A 236 -13.37 -4.18 -0.10
CA ILE A 236 -13.22 -4.89 -1.36
C ILE A 236 -13.86 -4.07 -2.48
N ASP A 237 -13.12 -3.89 -3.56
CA ASP A 237 -13.61 -3.27 -4.78
C ASP A 237 -13.90 -4.31 -5.85
N TYR A 238 -14.95 -4.07 -6.63
CA TYR A 238 -15.36 -4.90 -7.75
C TYR A 238 -15.33 -4.12 -9.05
N ARG A 239 -14.84 -4.78 -10.10
CA ARG A 239 -14.90 -4.32 -11.49
C ARG A 239 -15.49 -5.42 -12.36
N TRP A 240 -16.62 -5.14 -13.00
CA TRP A 240 -17.36 -6.14 -13.79
C TRP A 240 -16.76 -6.35 -15.18
N ILE A 241 -16.48 -7.60 -15.53
CA ILE A 241 -15.92 -7.94 -16.84
C ILE A 241 -17.03 -7.86 -17.90
N GLY A 242 -16.75 -7.14 -19.00
CA GLY A 242 -17.72 -6.91 -20.08
C GLY A 242 -18.77 -5.84 -19.76
N ARG A 243 -18.65 -5.16 -18.61
CA ARG A 243 -19.49 -4.02 -18.21
C ARG A 243 -18.64 -2.86 -17.68
N GLU A 244 -17.63 -2.47 -18.46
CA GLU A 244 -16.66 -1.43 -18.08
C GLU A 244 -17.29 -0.04 -17.87
N THR A 245 -18.50 0.20 -18.38
CA THR A 245 -19.26 1.43 -18.16
C THR A 245 -19.88 1.51 -16.75
N LEU A 246 -19.94 0.40 -16.00
CA LEU A 246 -20.39 0.43 -14.62
C LEU A 246 -19.28 0.97 -13.71
N PRO A 247 -19.61 1.81 -12.73
CA PRO A 247 -18.64 2.27 -11.76
C PRO A 247 -18.08 1.10 -10.93
N GLU A 248 -16.85 1.25 -10.44
CA GLU A 248 -16.29 0.34 -9.44
C GLU A 248 -17.20 0.34 -8.20
N GLU A 249 -17.55 -0.84 -7.70
CA GLU A 249 -18.34 -0.97 -6.48
C GLU A 249 -17.42 -1.30 -5.30
N SER A 250 -17.50 -0.53 -4.21
CA SER A 250 -16.70 -0.76 -3.00
C SER A 250 -17.59 -1.18 -1.83
N TYR A 251 -17.21 -2.24 -1.13
CA TYR A 251 -17.92 -2.75 0.05
C TYR A 251 -16.97 -2.94 1.23
N PRO A 252 -17.40 -2.65 2.46
CA PRO A 252 -16.63 -3.00 3.65
C PRO A 252 -16.57 -4.52 3.81
N MET A 253 -15.46 -5.02 4.33
CA MET A 253 -15.29 -6.42 4.73
C MET A 253 -15.64 -6.60 6.22
N GLU A 254 -16.19 -7.75 6.57
CA GLU A 254 -16.48 -8.10 7.96
C GLU A 254 -15.22 -8.64 8.63
N ARG A 255 -14.86 -8.08 9.78
CA ARG A 255 -13.67 -8.50 10.52
C ARG A 255 -13.97 -9.66 11.46
N LEU A 256 -13.24 -10.76 11.29
CA LEU A 256 -13.31 -11.96 12.13
C LEU A 256 -11.94 -12.18 12.81
N GLY A 257 -11.71 -11.48 13.93
CA GLY A 257 -10.44 -11.56 14.67
C GLY A 257 -9.26 -11.01 13.86
N SER A 258 -8.39 -11.90 13.38
CA SER A 258 -7.20 -11.59 12.58
C SER A 258 -7.43 -11.62 11.07
N THR A 259 -8.62 -11.99 10.61
CA THR A 259 -8.96 -12.02 9.17
C THR A 259 -10.17 -11.13 8.86
N ALA A 260 -10.26 -10.70 7.61
CA ALA A 260 -11.43 -10.04 7.04
C ALA A 260 -12.10 -10.99 6.06
N ARG A 261 -13.43 -11.04 6.08
CA ARG A 261 -14.24 -11.86 5.18
C ARG A 261 -15.24 -10.99 4.45
N HIS A 262 -15.44 -11.27 3.17
CA HIS A 262 -16.54 -10.70 2.42
C HIS A 262 -17.27 -11.78 1.64
N ARG A 263 -18.60 -11.68 1.64
CA ARG A 263 -19.49 -12.63 0.99
C ARG A 263 -20.43 -11.88 0.06
N ARG A 264 -20.52 -12.34 -1.18
CA ARG A 264 -21.44 -11.81 -2.20
C ARG A 264 -22.32 -12.94 -2.72
N GLU A 265 -23.61 -12.83 -2.47
CA GLU A 265 -24.59 -13.84 -2.88
C GLU A 265 -25.06 -13.63 -4.32
N ASN A 266 -25.58 -14.69 -4.93
CA ASN A 266 -26.21 -14.66 -6.25
C ASN A 266 -25.34 -14.03 -7.37
N VAL A 267 -24.08 -14.48 -7.47
CA VAL A 267 -23.14 -13.95 -8.44
C VAL A 267 -23.53 -14.38 -9.85
N SER A 268 -23.78 -13.42 -10.75
CA SER A 268 -24.29 -13.69 -12.10
C SER A 268 -23.33 -13.38 -13.24
N HIS A 269 -22.28 -12.59 -13.00
CA HIS A 269 -21.33 -12.11 -13.99
C HIS A 269 -19.90 -12.21 -13.46
N SER A 270 -18.94 -12.49 -14.35
CA SER A 270 -17.51 -12.49 -14.01
C SER A 270 -17.04 -11.10 -13.60
N PHE A 271 -16.10 -11.03 -12.67
CA PHE A 271 -15.58 -9.77 -12.13
C PHE A 271 -14.10 -9.90 -11.78
N ASP A 272 -13.41 -8.77 -11.79
CA ASP A 272 -12.15 -8.60 -11.08
C ASP A 272 -12.46 -7.97 -9.71
N PHE A 273 -11.73 -8.34 -8.67
CA PHE A 273 -11.79 -7.69 -7.37
C PHE A 273 -10.41 -7.32 -6.86
N ARG A 274 -10.32 -6.28 -6.03
CA ARG A 274 -9.11 -5.97 -5.25
C ARG A 274 -9.49 -5.64 -3.82
N VAL A 275 -8.55 -5.78 -2.90
CA VAL A 275 -8.76 -5.49 -1.49
C VAL A 275 -7.89 -4.28 -1.10
N ARG A 276 -8.44 -3.39 -0.28
CA ARG A 276 -7.76 -2.20 0.23
C ARG A 276 -8.01 -2.03 1.72
N GLY A 277 -7.08 -1.43 2.45
CA GLY A 277 -7.27 -1.09 3.86
C GLY A 277 -6.04 -0.49 4.49
N GLY A 278 -6.22 0.41 5.47
CA GLY A 278 -5.13 1.18 6.05
C GLY A 278 -4.35 1.96 4.99
N ASP A 279 -3.05 1.67 4.86
CA ASP A 279 -2.21 2.27 3.83
C ASP A 279 -1.90 1.37 2.62
N ASP A 280 -2.51 0.19 2.56
CA ASP A 280 -2.49 -0.69 1.40
C ASP A 280 -3.72 -0.42 0.53
N VAL A 281 -3.55 0.40 -0.49
CA VAL A 281 -4.64 0.81 -1.39
C VAL A 281 -4.39 0.44 -2.86
N ASP A 282 -3.21 -0.07 -3.17
CA ASP A 282 -2.77 -0.44 -4.52
C ASP A 282 -2.74 -1.97 -4.68
N GLY A 283 -3.62 -2.68 -3.95
CA GLY A 283 -3.73 -4.13 -3.97
C GLY A 283 -3.94 -4.71 -5.37
N GLU A 284 -3.50 -5.95 -5.55
CA GLU A 284 -3.60 -6.68 -6.82
C GLU A 284 -5.05 -6.95 -7.21
N TRP A 285 -5.33 -6.89 -8.52
CA TRP A 285 -6.62 -7.30 -9.08
C TRP A 285 -6.64 -8.81 -9.29
N HIS A 286 -7.55 -9.48 -8.59
CA HIS A 286 -7.82 -10.90 -8.72
C HIS A 286 -9.04 -11.13 -9.60
N ARG A 287 -8.95 -12.09 -10.53
CA ARG A 287 -10.04 -12.41 -11.46
C ARG A 287 -10.87 -13.58 -10.96
N VAL A 288 -12.19 -13.44 -11.03
CA VAL A 288 -13.17 -14.49 -10.74
C VAL A 288 -14.08 -14.69 -11.95
N MET A 289 -14.10 -15.92 -12.45
CA MET A 289 -14.90 -16.28 -13.62
C MET A 289 -16.20 -16.95 -13.20
N VAL A 290 -17.33 -16.39 -13.65
CA VAL A 290 -18.63 -17.01 -13.49
C VAL A 290 -18.90 -17.94 -14.65
N VAL A 291 -19.25 -19.17 -14.33
CA VAL A 291 -19.47 -20.28 -15.27
C VAL A 291 -20.79 -20.95 -14.95
N GLU A 292 -21.43 -21.56 -15.95
CA GLU A 292 -22.66 -22.32 -15.70
C GLU A 292 -22.32 -23.66 -15.04
N ALA A 293 -23.07 -24.04 -14.01
CA ALA A 293 -22.92 -25.34 -13.37
C ALA A 293 -23.28 -26.48 -14.35
N PRO A 294 -22.62 -27.65 -14.28
CA PRO A 294 -22.99 -28.80 -15.10
C PRO A 294 -24.39 -29.27 -14.73
N ARG A 295 -25.25 -29.46 -15.73
CA ARG A 295 -26.59 -30.01 -15.57
C ARG A 295 -26.64 -31.43 -16.08
N ILE A 296 -27.30 -32.29 -15.32
CA ILE A 296 -27.62 -33.65 -15.74
C ILE A 296 -28.85 -33.55 -16.65
N ILE A 297 -28.67 -33.83 -17.95
CA ILE A 297 -29.76 -33.79 -18.93
C ILE A 297 -30.51 -35.12 -18.95
N HIS A 298 -29.80 -36.22 -18.74
CA HIS A 298 -30.37 -37.56 -18.74
C HIS A 298 -29.84 -38.35 -17.54
N TRP A 299 -30.74 -39.08 -16.88
CA TRP A 299 -30.42 -39.94 -15.76
C TRP A 299 -31.40 -41.10 -15.74
N THR A 300 -30.89 -42.31 -15.77
CA THR A 300 -31.70 -43.53 -15.68
C THR A 300 -30.95 -44.59 -14.88
N LEU A 301 -31.72 -45.38 -14.15
CA LEU A 301 -31.25 -46.47 -13.32
C LEU A 301 -31.90 -47.74 -13.81
N ARG A 302 -31.10 -48.67 -14.35
CA ARG A 302 -31.60 -50.00 -14.69
C ARG A 302 -31.49 -50.92 -13.47
N LEU A 303 -32.64 -51.37 -12.97
CA LEU A 303 -32.78 -52.22 -11.78
C LEU A 303 -32.87 -53.68 -12.22
N VAL A 304 -31.90 -54.49 -11.82
CA VAL A 304 -31.83 -55.92 -12.16
C VAL A 304 -32.03 -56.75 -10.88
N PRO A 305 -33.25 -57.26 -10.63
CA PRO A 305 -33.53 -58.11 -9.48
C PRO A 305 -32.73 -59.43 -9.50
N PRO A 306 -32.60 -60.13 -8.36
CA PRO A 306 -31.97 -61.46 -8.34
C PRO A 306 -32.73 -62.47 -9.22
N ASP A 307 -32.02 -63.26 -10.01
CA ASP A 307 -32.60 -64.16 -11.03
C ASP A 307 -33.66 -65.12 -10.47
N TYR A 308 -33.48 -65.60 -9.24
CA TYR A 308 -34.39 -66.55 -8.58
C TYR A 308 -35.78 -65.97 -8.29
N THR A 309 -35.92 -64.64 -8.27
CA THR A 309 -37.18 -63.96 -7.98
C THR A 309 -38.13 -63.97 -9.17
N GLY A 310 -37.60 -64.06 -10.41
CA GLY A 310 -38.40 -63.95 -11.64
C GLY A 310 -38.98 -62.55 -11.90
N TRP A 311 -38.55 -61.52 -11.17
CA TRP A 311 -39.05 -60.16 -11.35
C TRP A 311 -38.50 -59.51 -12.63
N PRO A 312 -39.29 -58.66 -13.32
CA PRO A 312 -38.84 -57.98 -14.52
C PRO A 312 -37.76 -56.94 -14.19
N VAL A 313 -36.86 -56.73 -15.15
CA VAL A 313 -35.92 -55.60 -15.13
C VAL A 313 -36.71 -54.32 -15.38
N GLU A 314 -36.52 -53.31 -14.54
CA GLU A 314 -37.22 -52.02 -14.60
C GLU A 314 -36.23 -50.86 -14.68
N ASN A 315 -36.63 -49.76 -15.32
CA ASN A 315 -35.85 -48.52 -15.33
C ASN A 315 -36.50 -47.49 -14.39
N SER A 316 -35.68 -46.72 -13.70
CA SER A 316 -36.12 -45.61 -12.85
C SER A 316 -35.37 -44.33 -13.19
N ASP A 317 -36.06 -43.19 -13.17
CA ASP A 317 -35.47 -41.86 -13.36
C ASP A 317 -34.93 -41.28 -12.04
N GLY A 318 -34.82 -42.09 -10.99
CA GLY A 318 -34.05 -41.79 -9.80
C GLY A 318 -34.51 -42.48 -8.53
N ALA A 319 -35.82 -42.51 -8.23
CA ALA A 319 -36.31 -43.20 -7.03
C ALA A 319 -36.16 -44.72 -7.18
N ILE A 320 -35.50 -45.38 -6.22
CA ILE A 320 -35.29 -46.83 -6.27
C ILE A 320 -36.32 -47.50 -5.37
N LYS A 321 -37.14 -48.40 -5.93
CA LYS A 321 -37.97 -49.33 -5.16
C LYS A 321 -37.71 -50.73 -5.68
N ALA A 322 -36.92 -51.52 -4.97
CA ALA A 322 -36.46 -52.82 -5.44
C ALA A 322 -36.25 -53.81 -4.31
N LEU A 323 -36.20 -55.10 -4.65
CA LEU A 323 -35.88 -56.16 -3.69
C LEU A 323 -34.45 -56.00 -3.18
N VAL A 324 -34.21 -56.36 -1.93
CA VAL A 324 -32.84 -56.53 -1.39
C VAL A 324 -32.07 -57.49 -2.29
N GLY A 325 -30.85 -57.12 -2.67
CA GLY A 325 -30.02 -57.87 -3.62
C GLY A 325 -30.14 -57.41 -5.09
N THR A 326 -31.03 -56.47 -5.40
CA THR A 326 -31.16 -55.90 -6.75
C THR A 326 -29.90 -55.11 -7.13
N ARG A 327 -29.32 -55.38 -8.31
CA ARG A 327 -28.20 -54.63 -8.87
C ARG A 327 -28.72 -53.38 -9.56
N VAL A 328 -28.10 -52.24 -9.27
CA VAL A 328 -28.45 -50.93 -9.84
C VAL A 328 -27.37 -50.54 -10.83
N LEU A 329 -27.77 -50.37 -12.09
CA LEU A 329 -26.90 -49.95 -13.18
C LEU A 329 -27.25 -48.51 -13.56
N PRO A 330 -26.57 -47.51 -12.98
CA PRO A 330 -26.77 -46.11 -13.33
C PRO A 330 -26.18 -45.78 -14.70
N GLU A 331 -26.92 -45.00 -15.48
CA GLU A 331 -26.48 -44.38 -16.72
C GLU A 331 -27.00 -42.94 -16.78
N GLY A 332 -26.16 -42.01 -17.21
CA GLY A 332 -26.53 -40.60 -17.31
C GLY A 332 -25.70 -39.82 -18.32
N ARG A 333 -26.16 -38.59 -18.58
CA ARG A 333 -25.52 -37.64 -19.48
C ARG A 333 -25.63 -36.22 -18.95
N ALA A 334 -24.52 -35.48 -18.96
CA ALA A 334 -24.46 -34.06 -18.63
C ALA A 334 -24.42 -33.16 -19.89
N ASP A 335 -24.76 -31.88 -19.72
CA ASP A 335 -24.64 -30.86 -20.78
C ASP A 335 -23.18 -30.48 -21.08
N ARG A 336 -22.30 -30.70 -20.11
CA ARG A 336 -20.87 -30.36 -20.13
C ARG A 336 -19.97 -31.59 -20.00
N THR A 337 -18.72 -31.41 -20.40
CA THR A 337 -17.68 -32.43 -20.25
C THR A 337 -17.33 -32.58 -18.76
N LEU A 338 -17.40 -33.80 -18.26
CA LEU A 338 -17.16 -34.17 -16.89
C LEU A 338 -15.72 -34.62 -16.68
N ARG A 339 -15.16 -34.23 -15.54
CA ARG A 339 -13.93 -34.77 -14.97
C ARG A 339 -14.24 -35.91 -14.00
N ARG A 340 -15.34 -35.80 -13.27
CA ARG A 340 -15.77 -36.80 -12.27
C ARG A 340 -17.29 -36.88 -12.20
N ALA A 341 -17.81 -38.09 -12.02
CA ALA A 341 -19.19 -38.34 -11.63
C ALA A 341 -19.15 -39.33 -10.46
N ARG A 342 -19.85 -39.03 -9.36
CA ARG A 342 -19.82 -39.80 -8.12
C ARG A 342 -21.21 -39.97 -7.55
N ILE A 343 -21.49 -41.15 -7.02
CA ILE A 343 -22.70 -41.44 -6.24
C ILE A 343 -22.32 -41.56 -4.77
N GLU A 344 -23.06 -40.86 -3.92
CA GLU A 344 -23.02 -41.02 -2.47
C GLU A 344 -24.31 -41.69 -2.01
N VAL A 345 -24.23 -42.94 -1.57
CA VAL A 345 -25.36 -43.68 -1.00
C VAL A 345 -25.30 -43.60 0.52
N SER A 346 -26.42 -43.28 1.18
CA SER A 346 -26.48 -43.24 2.65
C SER A 346 -26.08 -44.60 3.24
N GLY A 347 -25.10 -44.63 4.13
CA GLY A 347 -24.64 -45.86 4.78
C GLY A 347 -23.62 -46.67 3.98
N SER A 348 -23.19 -46.21 2.81
CA SER A 348 -22.15 -46.87 2.00
C SER A 348 -21.04 -45.89 1.61
N GLU A 349 -19.86 -46.40 1.28
CA GLU A 349 -18.80 -45.56 0.74
C GLU A 349 -19.18 -44.97 -0.63
N PRO A 350 -18.79 -43.73 -0.91
CA PRO A 350 -18.96 -43.13 -2.22
C PRO A 350 -18.20 -43.91 -3.29
N PHE A 351 -18.81 -44.06 -4.47
CA PHE A 351 -18.14 -44.66 -5.63
C PHE A 351 -18.28 -43.76 -6.86
N ASP A 352 -17.26 -43.81 -7.71
CA ASP A 352 -17.21 -43.03 -8.94
C ASP A 352 -17.83 -43.83 -10.11
N LEU A 353 -18.44 -43.10 -11.04
CA LEU A 353 -18.96 -43.61 -12.30
C LEU A 353 -17.90 -43.41 -13.39
N ALA A 354 -17.80 -44.37 -14.30
CA ALA A 354 -16.94 -44.27 -15.47
C ALA A 354 -17.51 -43.24 -16.45
N ILE A 355 -16.66 -42.34 -16.92
CA ILE A 355 -17.02 -41.30 -17.89
C ILE A 355 -16.77 -41.85 -19.29
N GLY A 356 -17.78 -41.73 -20.16
CA GLY A 356 -17.72 -42.15 -21.55
C GLY A 356 -16.72 -41.35 -22.38
N ARG A 357 -16.35 -41.86 -23.56
CA ARG A 357 -15.37 -41.20 -24.47
C ARG A 357 -15.80 -39.82 -24.95
N ASP A 358 -17.09 -39.55 -24.98
CA ASP A 358 -17.63 -38.22 -25.31
C ASP A 358 -17.42 -37.19 -24.18
N GLY A 359 -16.94 -37.66 -23.03
CA GLY A 359 -16.71 -36.88 -21.82
C GLY A 359 -17.99 -36.38 -21.15
N LYS A 360 -19.18 -36.70 -21.66
CA LYS A 360 -20.47 -36.19 -21.17
C LYS A 360 -21.36 -37.28 -20.60
N SER A 361 -21.20 -38.49 -21.09
CA SER A 361 -21.92 -39.67 -20.60
C SER A 361 -21.19 -40.28 -19.41
N PHE A 362 -21.91 -40.88 -18.48
CA PHE A 362 -21.33 -41.57 -17.35
C PHE A 362 -22.18 -42.76 -16.93
N ALA A 363 -21.54 -43.86 -16.53
CA ALA A 363 -22.22 -45.09 -16.13
C ALA A 363 -21.38 -45.88 -15.12
N LEU A 364 -21.96 -46.87 -14.46
CA LEU A 364 -21.17 -47.82 -13.66
C LEU A 364 -20.30 -48.67 -14.59
N ALA A 365 -19.01 -48.82 -14.28
CA ALA A 365 -18.13 -49.63 -15.14
C ALA A 365 -18.61 -51.09 -15.15
N PRO A 366 -18.61 -51.77 -16.31
CA PRO A 366 -18.96 -53.18 -16.36
C PRO A 366 -17.97 -53.97 -15.51
N GLU A 367 -18.50 -54.84 -14.66
CA GLU A 367 -17.72 -55.84 -13.92
C GLU A 367 -16.92 -56.67 -14.94
N LYS A 368 -15.59 -56.79 -14.76
CA LYS A 368 -14.77 -57.66 -15.61
C LYS A 368 -15.30 -59.09 -15.41
N GLN A 369 -16.08 -59.54 -16.37
CA GLN A 369 -16.61 -60.89 -16.41
C GLN A 369 -15.43 -61.83 -16.65
N ASP A 370 -15.03 -62.60 -15.63
CA ASP A 370 -14.05 -63.66 -15.80
C ASP A 370 -14.55 -64.63 -16.89
N ASP A 371 -13.73 -64.76 -17.93
CA ASP A 371 -14.00 -65.50 -19.16
C ASP A 371 -14.17 -67.00 -18.87
N VAL A 372 -15.42 -67.44 -18.69
CA VAL A 372 -15.79 -68.85 -18.83
C VAL A 372 -17.00 -68.96 -19.75
N SER A 373 -16.69 -69.37 -20.99
CA SER A 373 -17.57 -69.96 -22.01
C SER A 373 -17.96 -69.05 -23.17
N ARG A 374 -17.06 -68.98 -24.17
CA ARG A 374 -17.43 -68.66 -25.55
C ARG A 374 -18.38 -69.71 -26.13
N ARG A 375 -19.55 -69.27 -26.58
CA ARG A 375 -20.20 -69.80 -27.79
C ARG A 375 -20.88 -68.67 -28.56
N PRO A 376 -20.76 -68.60 -29.90
CA PRO A 376 -21.17 -67.41 -30.64
C PRO A 376 -22.58 -67.50 -31.25
N ALA A 377 -23.06 -66.30 -31.59
CA ALA A 377 -23.97 -65.92 -32.68
C ALA A 377 -25.42 -65.56 -32.28
N GLY A 378 -25.80 -64.31 -32.61
CA GLY A 378 -27.20 -63.86 -32.63
C GLY A 378 -27.41 -62.34 -32.58
N SER A 379 -27.27 -61.69 -33.73
CA SER A 379 -27.93 -60.43 -34.20
C SER A 379 -28.55 -59.41 -33.24
N GLY A 380 -28.15 -58.14 -33.44
CA GLY A 380 -29.08 -57.01 -33.64
C GLY A 380 -29.68 -56.34 -32.39
N GLY A 381 -29.08 -55.23 -31.97
CA GLY A 381 -29.68 -54.32 -30.97
C GLY A 381 -28.72 -53.18 -30.63
N ALA A 382 -29.26 -51.97 -30.45
CA ALA A 382 -28.55 -50.71 -30.23
C ALA A 382 -27.39 -50.85 -29.22
N HIS A 383 -26.20 -50.40 -29.62
CA HIS A 383 -24.99 -50.44 -28.81
C HIS A 383 -25.08 -49.46 -27.62
N PRO A 384 -24.86 -49.93 -26.38
CA PRO A 384 -24.51 -49.07 -25.25
C PRO A 384 -23.22 -48.29 -25.55
N PRO A 385 -22.99 -47.13 -24.93
CA PRO A 385 -21.72 -46.41 -25.07
C PRO A 385 -20.56 -47.30 -24.59
N GLU A 386 -19.60 -47.54 -25.48
CA GLU A 386 -18.40 -48.34 -25.20
C GLU A 386 -17.46 -47.55 -24.25
N PRO A 387 -17.24 -48.00 -23.00
CA PRO A 387 -16.47 -47.25 -22.02
C PRO A 387 -14.97 -47.29 -22.33
N ALA A 388 -14.26 -46.25 -21.89
CA ALA A 388 -12.81 -46.22 -21.84
C ALA A 388 -12.35 -46.21 -20.38
N ALA A 389 -11.38 -47.08 -20.08
CA ALA A 389 -10.46 -47.11 -18.94
C ALA A 389 -10.96 -47.53 -17.54
N GLU A 390 -10.43 -48.70 -17.14
CA GLU A 390 -9.75 -49.05 -15.88
C GLU A 390 -10.08 -48.30 -14.59
N GLY A 391 -10.78 -49.03 -13.70
CA GLY A 391 -10.94 -48.72 -12.28
C GLY A 391 -12.12 -49.52 -11.76
N ALA A 392 -11.90 -50.50 -10.88
CA ALA A 392 -12.96 -51.38 -10.38
C ALA A 392 -13.95 -50.58 -9.51
N SER A 393 -15.05 -50.10 -10.10
CA SER A 393 -16.19 -49.59 -9.36
C SER A 393 -16.98 -50.77 -8.80
N SER A 394 -17.18 -50.79 -7.48
CA SER A 394 -17.94 -51.84 -6.78
C SER A 394 -19.38 -51.93 -7.33
N PRO A 395 -19.97 -53.13 -7.42
CA PRO A 395 -21.35 -53.27 -7.86
C PRO A 395 -22.30 -52.56 -6.89
N TRP A 396 -23.12 -51.63 -7.38
CA TRP A 396 -24.15 -51.00 -6.57
C TRP A 396 -25.32 -51.97 -6.38
N VAL A 397 -25.48 -52.46 -5.15
CA VAL A 397 -26.55 -53.41 -4.78
C VAL A 397 -27.44 -52.79 -3.71
N VAL A 398 -28.75 -52.93 -3.86
CA VAL A 398 -29.72 -52.49 -2.85
C VAL A 398 -29.63 -53.42 -1.64
N ARG A 399 -29.25 -52.87 -0.48
CA ARG A 399 -29.15 -53.62 0.79
C ARG A 399 -30.20 -53.17 1.80
N GLU A 400 -30.37 -51.86 1.91
CA GLU A 400 -31.25 -51.23 2.87
C GLU A 400 -31.93 -50.01 2.27
N SER A 401 -32.98 -49.54 2.94
CA SER A 401 -33.65 -48.29 2.56
C SER A 401 -32.81 -47.09 2.98
N GLY A 402 -32.85 -46.01 2.21
CA GLY A 402 -32.03 -44.83 2.44
C GLY A 402 -32.22 -43.77 1.37
N SER A 403 -31.16 -43.07 1.02
CA SER A 403 -31.15 -42.11 -0.08
C SER A 403 -29.78 -42.06 -0.73
N TYR A 404 -29.72 -41.61 -1.98
CA TYR A 404 -28.44 -41.34 -2.63
C TYR A 404 -28.43 -39.95 -3.29
N ARG A 405 -27.23 -39.43 -3.53
CA ARG A 405 -26.97 -38.18 -4.25
C ARG A 405 -26.03 -38.40 -5.41
N LEU A 406 -26.22 -37.65 -6.48
CA LEU A 406 -25.33 -37.65 -7.64
C LEU A 406 -24.55 -36.34 -7.70
N PHE A 407 -23.23 -36.47 -7.60
CA PHE A 407 -22.28 -35.37 -7.73
C PHE A 407 -21.60 -35.44 -9.09
N VAL A 408 -21.53 -34.32 -9.78
CA VAL A 408 -20.82 -34.19 -11.05
C VAL A 408 -19.87 -33.00 -10.98
N GLU A 409 -18.64 -33.21 -11.44
CA GLU A 409 -17.60 -32.20 -11.58
C GLU A 409 -17.24 -32.09 -13.06
N ALA A 410 -17.38 -30.90 -13.63
CA ALA A 410 -16.97 -30.61 -15.00
C ALA A 410 -15.45 -30.41 -15.11
N THR A 411 -14.92 -30.51 -16.33
CA THR A 411 -13.49 -30.32 -16.60
C THR A 411 -12.97 -28.91 -16.30
N ASP A 412 -13.86 -27.92 -16.16
CA ASP A 412 -13.53 -26.55 -15.74
C ASP A 412 -13.55 -26.38 -14.21
N GLY A 413 -13.69 -27.47 -13.44
CA GLY A 413 -13.70 -27.50 -11.98
C GLY A 413 -15.05 -27.16 -11.35
N THR A 414 -16.08 -26.85 -12.16
CA THR A 414 -17.42 -26.57 -11.62
C THR A 414 -18.12 -27.84 -11.18
N THR A 415 -18.81 -27.76 -10.05
CA THR A 415 -19.65 -28.84 -9.53
C THR A 415 -21.13 -28.45 -9.62
N ASN A 416 -22.03 -29.44 -9.51
CA ASN A 416 -23.43 -29.15 -9.24
C ASN A 416 -23.60 -28.78 -7.75
N PRO A 417 -23.91 -27.51 -7.41
CA PRO A 417 -23.92 -27.05 -6.01
C PRO A 417 -25.03 -27.70 -5.19
N GLU A 418 -26.16 -28.04 -5.83
CA GLU A 418 -27.28 -28.75 -5.23
C GLU A 418 -27.44 -30.11 -5.91
N PRO A 419 -26.72 -31.14 -5.46
CA PRO A 419 -26.80 -32.46 -6.05
C PRO A 419 -28.20 -33.06 -5.85
N PRO A 420 -28.83 -33.58 -6.91
CA PRO A 420 -30.15 -34.20 -6.80
C PRO A 420 -30.09 -35.38 -5.83
N ARG A 421 -31.12 -35.49 -4.99
CA ARG A 421 -31.26 -36.52 -3.95
C ARG A 421 -32.49 -37.36 -4.23
N TRP A 422 -32.34 -38.68 -4.21
CA TRP A 422 -33.44 -39.62 -4.41
C TRP A 422 -33.52 -40.65 -3.27
N GLU A 423 -34.72 -41.18 -3.03
CA GLU A 423 -34.99 -42.21 -2.03
C GLU A 423 -34.68 -43.62 -2.56
N ILE A 424 -34.20 -44.48 -1.67
CA ILE A 424 -34.06 -45.92 -1.89
C ILE A 424 -35.00 -46.62 -0.93
N ARG A 425 -35.93 -47.41 -1.45
CA ARG A 425 -36.82 -48.29 -0.70
C ARG A 425 -36.48 -49.74 -1.00
N ALA A 426 -35.80 -50.37 -0.06
CA ALA A 426 -35.49 -51.80 -0.11
C ALA A 426 -36.69 -52.61 0.38
N VAL A 427 -37.17 -53.53 -0.46
CA VAL A 427 -38.23 -54.49 -0.11
C VAL A 427 -37.56 -55.79 0.29
N VAL A 428 -37.84 -56.26 1.51
CA VAL A 428 -37.31 -57.54 1.99
C VAL A 428 -38.07 -58.66 1.30
N ASP A 429 -37.31 -59.65 0.81
CA ASP A 429 -37.85 -60.88 0.25
C ASP A 429 -38.21 -61.83 1.41
N GLU A 430 -39.51 -61.90 1.74
CA GLU A 430 -40.01 -62.81 2.78
C GLU A 430 -40.32 -64.18 2.18
N PRO A 431 -39.96 -65.29 2.86
CA PRO A 431 -40.23 -66.63 2.37
C PRO A 431 -41.74 -66.86 2.19
N PRO A 432 -42.15 -67.63 1.17
CA PRO A 432 -43.56 -67.91 0.92
C PRO A 432 -44.19 -68.60 2.13
N THR A 433 -45.28 -68.03 2.65
CA THR A 433 -46.06 -68.63 3.74
C THR A 433 -47.08 -69.58 3.15
N ALA A 434 -46.88 -70.89 3.31
CA ALA A 434 -47.87 -71.88 2.93
C ALA A 434 -48.72 -72.26 4.15
N TRP A 435 -50.04 -72.12 4.02
CA TRP A 435 -50.98 -72.67 4.99
C TRP A 435 -51.37 -74.07 4.55
N VAL A 436 -51.19 -75.05 5.44
CA VAL A 436 -51.70 -76.41 5.23
C VAL A 436 -53.07 -76.49 5.89
N GLU A 437 -54.14 -76.51 5.09
CA GLU A 437 -55.47 -76.89 5.59
C GLU A 437 -55.42 -78.37 5.98
N THR A 438 -55.80 -78.66 7.23
CA THR A 438 -55.82 -80.02 7.80
C THR A 438 -57.22 -80.58 7.83
#